data_AF-A0A1H4ZHS9-F1
#
_entry.id   AF-A0A1H4ZHS9-F1
#
_cell.length_a   1.000
_cell.length_b   1.000
_cell.length_c   1.000
_cell.angle_alpha   90.00
_cell.angle_beta   90.00
_cell.angle_gamma   90.00
#
_symmetry.space_group_name_H-M   'P 1'
#
loop_
_entity.id
_entity.type
_entity.pdbx_description
1 polymer ?
#
loop_
_entity_poly.entity_id
_entity_poly.type
_entity_poly.pdbx_seq_one_letter_code
_entity_poly.pdbx_strand_id
1 'polypeptide(L)'
;MTLHASMGRLGLTHPVFQAPIGSIASPELAAAVSNTGGLGHLACTWRSPDQLRALFAAMAGLTSRPYGANFVLDFPIDERLDVALAHGVRLISFFWGDGGRHVARVKAAGAVAVQVIGSIEEAKRAADAGFDLIVAQGREAGGHVRGSLGTMTLVPQVVDAVSPLPVLAGGGIVDRRGVAAAEALGASGVWVGTRFLAAAEANIHPRYQELVLASCGDDTLYSELFDGGWPNAPLRTLKTATTRNWEAAGRPSAPNRPGEGEIVAQRSDGSGVPRYFFSSPTRDVSGDVEAMALYVGEGVGLVHSREAASVIVAELATGFRETAPAKVAE
;
A
#
# COMPACT_ATOMS: atom_id res chain seq x y z
N MET A 1 5.99 13.27 19.65
CA MET A 1 5.94 13.81 18.28
C MET A 1 4.74 14.75 18.19
N THR A 2 4.88 15.98 17.70
CA THR A 2 3.70 16.79 17.36
C THR A 2 3.17 16.26 16.03
N LEU A 3 2.08 15.50 16.06
CA LEU A 3 1.40 15.04 14.86
C LEU A 3 1.01 16.25 14.00
N HIS A 4 1.29 16.18 12.69
CA HIS A 4 0.85 17.22 11.76
C HIS A 4 -0.68 17.38 11.84
N ALA A 5 -1.20 18.58 11.60
CA ALA A 5 -2.62 18.90 11.80
C ALA A 5 -3.55 17.94 11.04
N SER A 6 -3.16 17.46 9.86
CA SER A 6 -3.93 16.48 9.08
C SER A 6 -3.97 15.10 9.75
N MET A 7 -2.88 14.65 10.37
CA MET A 7 -2.85 13.41 11.17
C MET A 7 -3.60 13.55 12.49
N GLY A 8 -3.53 14.73 13.12
CA GLY A 8 -4.33 15.05 14.30
C GLY A 8 -5.84 14.97 14.04
N ARG A 9 -6.31 15.41 12.87
CA ARG A 9 -7.72 15.29 12.44
C ARG A 9 -8.19 13.84 12.29
N LEU A 10 -7.27 12.91 12.09
CA LEU A 10 -7.52 11.47 11.98
C LEU A 10 -7.43 10.75 13.34
N GLY A 11 -7.08 11.45 14.42
CA GLY A 11 -7.00 10.86 15.77
C GLY A 11 -5.96 9.74 15.88
N LEU A 12 -4.93 9.75 15.04
CA LEU A 12 -3.85 8.76 15.06
C LEU A 12 -2.98 8.95 16.29
N THR A 13 -2.53 7.86 16.91
CA THR A 13 -1.49 7.89 17.95
C THR A 13 -0.12 7.56 17.38
N HIS A 14 -0.09 6.81 16.29
CA HIS A 14 1.11 6.41 15.57
C HIS A 14 0.98 6.82 14.10
N PRO A 15 1.97 7.51 13.51
CA PRO A 15 1.93 7.90 12.10
C PRO A 15 2.36 6.71 11.21
N VAL A 16 1.77 5.55 11.48
CA VAL A 16 1.99 4.28 10.77
C VAL A 16 0.75 3.98 9.96
N PHE A 17 0.91 3.98 8.63
CA PHE A 17 -0.15 3.73 7.67
C PHE A 17 0.11 2.36 7.03
N GLN A 18 -0.87 1.46 7.12
CA GLN A 18 -0.84 0.22 6.37
C GLN A 18 -1.22 0.52 4.92
N ALA A 19 -0.29 0.29 3.98
CA ALA A 19 -0.51 0.50 2.55
C ALA A 19 -1.63 -0.41 2.02
N PRO A 20 -2.46 -0.01 1.05
CA PRO A 20 -3.55 -0.81 0.50
C PRO A 20 -3.04 -2.00 -0.34
N ILE A 21 -2.78 -3.14 0.31
CA ILE A 21 -2.24 -4.36 -0.31
C ILE A 21 -3.34 -5.15 -1.04
N GLY A 22 -3.93 -4.58 -2.10
CA GLY A 22 -4.97 -5.26 -2.88
C GLY A 22 -6.04 -5.94 -2.01
N SER A 23 -6.45 -7.16 -2.38
CA SER A 23 -7.41 -7.96 -1.60
C SER A 23 -6.83 -8.62 -0.33
N ILE A 24 -5.52 -8.50 -0.09
CA ILE A 24 -4.87 -8.96 1.15
C ILE A 24 -5.21 -8.02 2.30
N ALA A 25 -5.36 -6.73 2.00
CA ALA A 25 -5.91 -5.73 2.91
C ALA A 25 -7.40 -5.97 3.15
N SER A 26 -7.67 -6.89 4.08
CA SER A 26 -9.01 -7.24 4.55
C SER A 26 -9.56 -6.21 5.53
N PRO A 27 -10.89 -6.20 5.77
CA PRO A 27 -11.48 -5.44 6.88
C PRO A 27 -10.82 -5.73 8.22
N GLU A 28 -10.50 -6.99 8.51
CA GLU A 28 -9.87 -7.41 9.76
C GLU A 28 -8.49 -6.79 9.92
N LEU A 29 -7.67 -6.79 8.86
CA LEU A 29 -6.35 -6.16 8.88
C LEU A 29 -6.46 -4.65 9.08
N ALA A 30 -7.26 -3.98 8.25
CA ALA A 30 -7.42 -2.54 8.32
C ALA A 30 -7.96 -2.09 9.70
N ALA A 31 -8.97 -2.79 10.22
CA ALA A 31 -9.52 -2.50 11.54
C ALA A 31 -8.50 -2.75 12.66
N ALA A 32 -7.73 -3.83 12.62
CA ALA A 32 -6.70 -4.11 13.63
C ALA A 32 -5.61 -3.02 13.67
N VAL A 33 -5.16 -2.53 12.51
CA VAL A 33 -4.23 -1.40 12.42
C VAL A 33 -4.86 -0.12 12.99
N SER A 34 -6.08 0.22 12.57
CA SER A 34 -6.79 1.41 13.04
C SER A 34 -7.08 1.38 14.55
N ASN A 35 -7.45 0.22 15.10
CA ASN A 35 -7.71 0.04 16.53
C ASN A 35 -6.45 0.19 17.38
N THR A 36 -5.27 -0.06 16.81
CA THR A 36 -3.97 0.15 17.48
C THR A 36 -3.49 1.60 17.38
N GLY A 37 -4.22 2.46 16.66
CA GLY A 37 -3.92 3.88 16.52
C GLY A 37 -2.95 4.24 15.39
N GLY A 38 -2.63 3.27 14.52
CA GLY A 38 -2.21 3.55 13.15
C GLY A 38 -3.42 3.81 12.23
N LEU A 39 -3.21 3.84 10.92
CA LEU A 39 -4.28 3.94 9.93
C LEU A 39 -4.32 2.69 9.03
N GLY A 40 -5.38 1.90 9.14
CA GLY A 40 -5.68 0.82 8.22
C GLY A 40 -6.23 1.34 6.90
N HIS A 41 -5.98 0.62 5.81
CA HIS A 41 -6.30 1.08 4.46
C HIS A 41 -6.77 -0.05 3.55
N LEU A 42 -7.90 0.15 2.88
CA LEU A 42 -8.53 -0.82 1.98
C LEU A 42 -8.25 -0.48 0.51
N ALA A 43 -8.07 -1.50 -0.33
CA ALA A 43 -8.05 -1.35 -1.78
C ALA A 43 -9.47 -1.44 -2.36
N CYS A 44 -9.93 -0.37 -3.02
CA CYS A 44 -11.33 -0.21 -3.42
C CYS A 44 -11.55 -0.19 -4.94
N THR A 45 -10.50 0.04 -5.74
CA THR A 45 -10.56 0.20 -7.21
C THR A 45 -11.34 -0.91 -7.92
N TRP A 46 -11.08 -2.18 -7.60
CA TRP A 46 -11.61 -3.32 -8.37
C TRP A 46 -12.87 -3.94 -7.78
N ARG A 47 -13.55 -3.23 -6.86
CA ARG A 47 -14.80 -3.69 -6.23
C ARG A 47 -16.00 -2.99 -6.85
N SER A 48 -17.12 -3.68 -7.02
CA SER A 48 -18.38 -3.03 -7.40
C SER A 48 -18.88 -2.12 -6.26
N PRO A 49 -19.76 -1.16 -6.55
CA PRO A 49 -20.42 -0.34 -5.53
C PRO A 49 -21.09 -1.17 -4.41
N ASP A 50 -21.74 -2.28 -4.74
CA ASP A 50 -22.34 -3.19 -3.75
C ASP A 50 -21.30 -3.88 -2.88
N GLN A 51 -20.20 -4.35 -3.49
CA GLN A 51 -19.08 -4.94 -2.76
C GLN A 51 -18.43 -3.91 -1.83
N LEU A 52 -18.37 -2.63 -2.20
CA LEU A 52 -17.87 -1.55 -1.35
C LEU A 52 -18.83 -1.24 -0.19
N ARG A 53 -20.13 -1.19 -0.43
CA ARG A 53 -21.14 -1.05 0.65
C ARG A 53 -20.99 -2.15 1.70
N ALA A 54 -20.89 -3.41 1.25
CA ALA A 54 -20.67 -4.55 2.14
C ALA A 54 -19.33 -4.44 2.88
N LEU A 55 -18.27 -4.02 2.20
CA LEU A 55 -16.94 -3.84 2.79
C LEU A 55 -16.94 -2.78 3.89
N PHE A 56 -17.58 -1.62 3.67
CA PHE A 56 -17.64 -0.55 4.66
C PHE A 56 -18.59 -0.88 5.81
N ALA A 57 -19.67 -1.62 5.56
CA ALA A 57 -20.51 -2.16 6.62
C ALA A 57 -19.74 -3.14 7.53
N ALA A 58 -18.92 -4.02 6.95
CA ALA A 58 -18.03 -4.91 7.71
C ALA A 58 -17.02 -4.11 8.56
N MET A 59 -16.39 -3.08 7.98
CA MET A 59 -15.50 -2.18 8.72
C MET A 59 -16.18 -1.52 9.92
N ALA A 60 -17.41 -1.02 9.75
CA ALA A 60 -18.17 -0.40 10.84
C ALA A 60 -18.45 -1.36 12.00
N GLY A 61 -18.54 -2.67 11.74
CA GLY A 61 -18.65 -3.70 12.76
C GLY A 61 -17.34 -4.02 13.49
N LEU A 62 -16.18 -3.68 12.90
CA LEU A 62 -14.86 -4.03 13.43
C LEU A 62 -14.12 -2.85 14.09
N THR A 63 -14.45 -1.62 13.71
CA THR A 63 -13.78 -0.43 14.27
C THR A 63 -14.65 0.82 14.20
N SER A 64 -14.51 1.68 15.21
CA SER A 64 -14.98 3.06 15.22
C SER A 64 -13.86 4.07 14.92
N ARG A 65 -12.62 3.60 14.75
CA ARG A 65 -11.46 4.42 14.41
C ARG A 65 -11.44 4.71 12.90
N PRO A 66 -10.87 5.85 12.47
CA PRO A 66 -10.70 6.15 11.06
C PRO A 66 -9.88 5.09 10.31
N TYR A 67 -10.25 4.86 9.05
CA TYR A 67 -9.54 4.03 8.09
C TYR A 67 -9.58 4.70 6.70
N GLY A 68 -8.71 4.23 5.80
CA GLY A 68 -8.57 4.76 4.46
C GLY A 68 -9.15 3.88 3.36
N ALA A 69 -9.52 4.50 2.24
CA ALA A 69 -9.85 3.82 0.98
C ALA A 69 -8.88 4.27 -0.13
N ASN A 70 -8.42 3.32 -0.94
CA ASN A 70 -7.50 3.58 -2.05
C ASN A 70 -8.16 3.35 -3.41
N PHE A 71 -7.86 4.27 -4.33
CA PHE A 71 -8.35 4.28 -5.70
C PHE A 71 -7.18 4.47 -6.69
N VAL A 72 -7.09 3.58 -7.67
CA VAL A 72 -6.13 3.63 -8.77
C VAL A 72 -6.79 4.33 -9.95
N LEU A 73 -6.23 5.45 -10.40
CA LEU A 73 -6.88 6.39 -11.32
C LEU A 73 -6.83 5.95 -12.80
N ASP A 74 -5.99 4.97 -13.12
CA ASP A 74 -6.03 4.28 -14.43
C ASP A 74 -7.32 3.47 -14.65
N PHE A 75 -8.16 3.31 -13.61
CA PHE A 75 -9.46 2.67 -13.69
C PHE A 75 -10.59 3.66 -13.34
N PRO A 76 -11.85 3.40 -13.75
CA PRO A 76 -12.99 4.23 -13.35
C PRO A 76 -13.22 4.18 -11.84
N ILE A 77 -13.23 5.34 -11.17
CA ILE A 77 -13.34 5.40 -9.71
C ILE A 77 -14.52 6.23 -9.20
N ASP A 78 -15.19 7.03 -10.04
CA ASP A 78 -16.14 8.04 -9.55
C ASP A 78 -17.25 7.47 -8.67
N GLU A 79 -17.96 6.45 -9.16
CA GLU A 79 -19.03 5.80 -8.38
C GLU A 79 -18.50 5.13 -7.10
N ARG A 80 -17.29 4.58 -7.15
CA ARG A 80 -16.65 3.91 -6.01
C ARG A 80 -16.23 4.90 -4.94
N LEU A 81 -15.69 6.04 -5.38
CA LEU A 81 -15.36 7.17 -4.52
C LEU A 81 -16.63 7.72 -3.86
N ASP A 82 -17.73 7.85 -4.60
CA ASP A 82 -19.02 8.27 -4.05
C ASP A 82 -19.49 7.35 -2.92
N VAL A 83 -19.42 6.04 -3.12
CA VAL A 83 -19.78 5.07 -2.07
C VAL A 83 -18.90 5.26 -0.84
N ALA A 84 -17.58 5.42 -0.99
CA ALA A 84 -16.67 5.62 0.13
C ALA A 84 -16.95 6.91 0.91
N LEU A 85 -17.16 8.03 0.21
CA LEU A 85 -17.46 9.31 0.84
C LEU A 85 -18.83 9.28 1.55
N ALA A 86 -19.85 8.66 0.95
CA ALA A 86 -21.16 8.50 1.57
C ALA A 86 -21.14 7.62 2.84
N HIS A 87 -20.20 6.68 2.94
CA HIS A 87 -19.98 5.86 4.14
C HIS A 87 -19.08 6.54 5.19
N GLY A 88 -18.67 7.79 4.95
CA GLY A 88 -17.88 8.56 5.90
C GLY A 88 -16.42 8.11 6.01
N VAL A 89 -15.86 7.46 4.99
CA VAL A 89 -14.43 7.10 4.96
C VAL A 89 -13.60 8.37 5.08
N ARG A 90 -12.73 8.43 6.10
CA ARG A 90 -12.08 9.68 6.53
C ARG A 90 -10.77 9.99 5.82
N LEU A 91 -10.22 9.04 5.07
CA LEU A 91 -9.01 9.23 4.27
C LEU A 91 -9.17 8.57 2.91
N ILE A 92 -8.92 9.33 1.85
CA ILE A 92 -8.98 8.88 0.47
C ILE A 92 -7.60 9.04 -0.14
N SER A 93 -7.00 7.93 -0.58
CA SER A 93 -5.73 7.95 -1.29
C SER A 93 -5.91 7.62 -2.76
N PHE A 94 -5.19 8.34 -3.63
CA PHE A 94 -5.11 8.03 -5.05
C PHE A 94 -3.73 7.49 -5.43
N PHE A 95 -3.70 6.61 -6.43
CA PHE A 95 -2.49 6.05 -7.00
C PHE A 95 -2.58 5.92 -8.53
N TRP A 96 -1.44 5.87 -9.22
CA TRP A 96 -1.31 5.82 -10.69
C TRP A 96 -2.23 6.79 -11.43
N GLY A 97 -1.80 8.05 -11.51
CA GLY A 97 -2.52 9.14 -12.16
C GLY A 97 -2.55 10.41 -11.30
N ASP A 98 -3.23 11.45 -11.80
CA ASP A 98 -3.41 12.73 -11.12
C ASP A 98 -4.80 12.80 -10.45
N GLY A 99 -4.83 12.73 -9.12
CA GLY A 99 -6.07 12.80 -8.34
C GLY A 99 -6.57 14.21 -8.07
N GLY A 100 -5.89 15.26 -8.58
CA GLY A 100 -6.17 16.66 -8.25
C GLY A 100 -7.63 17.06 -8.46
N ARG A 101 -8.27 16.56 -9.53
CA ARG A 101 -9.69 16.82 -9.83
C ARG A 101 -10.67 16.33 -8.76
N HIS A 102 -10.26 15.39 -7.91
CA HIS A 102 -11.09 14.80 -6.86
C HIS A 102 -10.87 15.46 -5.49
N VAL A 103 -9.82 16.27 -5.31
CA VAL A 103 -9.45 16.86 -4.01
C VAL A 103 -10.59 17.68 -3.41
N ALA A 104 -11.21 18.58 -4.18
CA ALA A 104 -12.33 19.40 -3.70
C ALA A 104 -13.51 18.54 -3.22
N ARG A 105 -13.83 17.47 -3.96
CA ARG A 105 -14.90 16.53 -3.62
C ARG A 105 -14.60 15.73 -2.35
N VAL A 106 -13.38 15.25 -2.18
CA VAL A 106 -12.94 14.54 -0.96
C VAL A 106 -13.03 15.46 0.26
N LYS A 107 -12.54 16.69 0.14
CA LYS A 107 -12.52 17.66 1.24
C LYS A 107 -13.91 18.17 1.60
N ALA A 108 -14.80 18.34 0.63
CA ALA A 108 -16.21 18.67 0.87
C ALA A 108 -16.94 17.62 1.71
N ALA A 109 -16.53 16.34 1.61
CA ALA A 109 -17.03 15.26 2.45
C ALA A 109 -16.34 15.15 3.82
N GLY A 110 -15.44 16.08 4.17
CA GLY A 110 -14.71 16.08 5.45
C GLY A 110 -13.61 15.01 5.55
N ALA A 111 -13.22 14.41 4.43
CA ALA A 111 -12.15 13.44 4.34
C ALA A 111 -10.81 14.09 3.98
N VAL A 112 -9.73 13.39 4.32
CA VAL A 112 -8.36 13.77 4.03
C VAL A 112 -7.96 13.22 2.65
N ALA A 113 -7.50 14.09 1.75
CA ALA A 113 -7.03 13.69 0.43
C ALA A 113 -5.53 13.35 0.45
N VAL A 114 -5.16 12.19 -0.10
CA VAL A 114 -3.78 11.71 -0.17
C VAL A 114 -3.42 11.32 -1.61
N GLN A 115 -2.23 11.70 -2.07
CA GLN A 115 -1.68 11.25 -3.36
C GLN A 115 -0.41 10.44 -3.12
N VAL A 116 -0.33 9.25 -3.73
CA VAL A 116 0.94 8.51 -3.82
C VAL A 116 1.70 8.99 -5.05
N ILE A 117 2.97 9.34 -4.87
CA ILE A 117 3.87 9.89 -5.89
C ILE A 117 5.15 9.07 -5.99
N GLY A 118 5.86 9.19 -7.13
CA GLY A 118 7.15 8.57 -7.38
C GLY A 118 8.26 9.55 -7.79
N SER A 119 7.98 10.85 -7.84
CA SER A 119 8.93 11.89 -8.27
C SER A 119 8.69 13.24 -7.60
N ILE A 120 9.72 14.10 -7.60
CA ILE A 120 9.64 15.47 -7.07
C ILE A 120 8.61 16.31 -7.86
N GLU A 121 8.54 16.12 -9.18
CA GLU A 121 7.57 16.85 -10.03
C GLU A 121 6.12 16.51 -9.66
N GLU A 122 5.82 15.22 -9.47
CA GLU A 122 4.50 14.79 -9.00
C GLU A 122 4.18 15.32 -7.61
N ALA A 123 5.17 15.37 -6.72
CA ALA A 123 4.97 15.93 -5.39
C ALA A 123 4.55 17.41 -5.46
N LYS A 124 5.21 18.22 -6.30
CA LYS A 124 4.85 19.62 -6.53
C LYS A 124 3.44 19.75 -7.10
N ARG A 125 3.10 18.95 -8.12
CA ARG A 125 1.72 18.94 -8.67
C ARG A 125 0.68 18.58 -7.63
N ALA A 126 0.95 17.59 -6.77
CA ALA A 126 0.04 17.20 -5.70
C ALA A 126 -0.10 18.32 -4.65
N ALA A 127 0.98 19.03 -4.31
CA ALA A 127 0.93 20.19 -3.43
C ALA A 127 0.06 21.31 -4.04
N ASP A 128 0.29 21.65 -5.31
CA ASP A 128 -0.48 22.67 -6.03
C ASP A 128 -1.98 22.31 -6.14
N ALA A 129 -2.29 21.02 -6.28
CA ALA A 129 -3.66 20.51 -6.30
C ALA A 129 -4.37 20.53 -4.93
N GLY A 130 -3.65 20.85 -3.84
CA GLY A 130 -4.23 21.02 -2.51
C GLY A 130 -4.48 19.74 -1.73
N PHE A 131 -3.74 18.67 -2.03
CA PHE A 131 -3.71 17.45 -1.23
C PHE A 131 -3.31 17.73 0.23
N ASP A 132 -3.82 16.93 1.16
CA ASP A 132 -3.59 17.11 2.61
C ASP A 132 -2.39 16.30 3.13
N LEU A 133 -2.04 15.20 2.45
CA LEU A 133 -0.80 14.44 2.63
C LEU A 133 -0.31 13.88 1.29
N ILE A 134 0.98 13.59 1.19
CA ILE A 134 1.59 12.91 0.05
C ILE A 134 2.31 11.65 0.55
N VAL A 135 2.28 10.56 -0.21
CA VAL A 135 3.11 9.37 0.01
C VAL A 135 4.23 9.35 -1.02
N ALA A 136 5.47 9.50 -0.60
CA ALA A 136 6.65 9.31 -1.45
C ALA A 136 7.02 7.83 -1.48
N GLN A 137 6.72 7.14 -2.60
CA GLN A 137 6.99 5.71 -2.76
C GLN A 137 8.32 5.49 -3.48
N GLY A 138 9.32 4.97 -2.77
CA GLY A 138 10.59 4.55 -3.34
C GLY A 138 10.50 3.25 -4.15
N ARG A 139 11.48 3.04 -5.02
CA ARG A 139 11.54 1.90 -5.96
C ARG A 139 11.67 0.54 -5.29
N GLU A 140 12.03 0.50 -4.02
CA GLU A 140 12.16 -0.69 -3.18
C GLU A 140 10.78 -1.28 -2.78
N ALA A 141 9.69 -0.54 -3.01
CA ALA A 141 8.33 -0.98 -2.68
C ALA A 141 7.91 -2.27 -3.41
N GLY A 142 6.99 -3.00 -2.79
CA GLY A 142 6.29 -4.14 -3.40
C GLY A 142 4.98 -3.72 -4.08
N GLY A 143 4.45 -4.57 -4.95
CA GLY A 143 3.25 -4.23 -5.74
C GLY A 143 3.62 -3.34 -6.91
N HIS A 144 2.65 -2.60 -7.45
CA HIS A 144 2.96 -1.59 -8.47
C HIS A 144 3.77 -0.44 -7.85
N VAL A 145 4.81 -0.02 -8.55
CA VAL A 145 5.85 0.90 -8.09
C VAL A 145 5.88 2.13 -8.98
N ARG A 146 5.48 3.28 -8.43
CA ARG A 146 5.47 4.56 -9.14
C ARG A 146 6.84 5.22 -9.19
N GLY A 147 7.65 5.03 -8.14
CA GLY A 147 8.97 5.66 -8.01
C GLY A 147 10.06 5.02 -8.85
N SER A 148 10.94 5.85 -9.41
CA SER A 148 12.19 5.42 -10.05
C SER A 148 13.42 5.59 -9.13
N LEU A 149 13.32 6.47 -8.13
CA LEU A 149 14.34 6.72 -7.12
C LEU A 149 14.12 5.82 -5.89
N GLY A 150 15.20 5.51 -5.18
CA GLY A 150 15.11 4.80 -3.90
C GLY A 150 14.63 5.72 -2.77
N THR A 151 13.94 5.16 -1.77
CA THR A 151 13.35 5.88 -0.62
C THR A 151 14.34 6.85 0.02
N MET A 152 15.60 6.42 0.21
CA MET A 152 16.67 7.23 0.82
C MET A 152 16.90 8.56 0.10
N THR A 153 16.75 8.58 -1.23
CA THR A 153 16.97 9.78 -2.05
C THR A 153 15.68 10.52 -2.37
N LEU A 154 14.56 9.80 -2.53
CA LEU A 154 13.28 10.39 -2.93
C LEU A 154 12.67 11.20 -1.79
N VAL A 155 12.59 10.63 -0.58
CA VAL A 155 11.87 11.22 0.56
C VAL A 155 12.39 12.61 0.92
N PRO A 156 13.69 12.86 1.19
CA PRO A 156 14.14 14.18 1.62
C PRO A 156 13.93 15.24 0.54
N GLN A 157 14.15 14.91 -0.74
CA GLN A 157 13.91 15.85 -1.85
C GLN A 157 12.44 16.22 -1.99
N VAL A 158 11.54 15.25 -1.77
CA VAL A 158 10.09 15.50 -1.78
C VAL A 158 9.70 16.37 -0.60
N VAL A 159 10.17 16.06 0.61
CA VAL A 159 9.92 16.85 1.83
C VAL A 159 10.32 18.32 1.63
N ASP A 160 11.54 18.56 1.15
CA ASP A 160 12.05 19.92 0.92
C ASP A 160 11.22 20.66 -0.15
N ALA A 161 10.76 19.95 -1.19
CA ALA A 161 10.04 20.54 -2.30
C ALA A 161 8.59 20.95 -1.98
N VAL A 162 7.95 20.32 -1.00
CA VAL A 162 6.52 20.54 -0.70
C VAL A 162 6.25 21.07 0.71
N SER A 163 7.29 21.32 1.49
CA SER A 163 7.16 21.87 2.84
C SER A 163 6.25 23.12 2.86
N PRO A 164 5.26 23.22 3.77
CA PRO A 164 5.07 22.40 4.98
C PRO A 164 4.08 21.22 4.82
N LEU A 165 3.75 20.78 3.61
CA LEU A 165 2.85 19.64 3.37
C LEU A 165 3.46 18.33 3.89
N PRO A 166 2.77 17.56 4.74
CA PRO A 166 3.31 16.33 5.33
C PRO A 166 3.50 15.23 4.28
N VAL A 167 4.64 14.56 4.39
CA VAL A 167 5.05 13.45 3.52
C VAL A 167 5.15 12.16 4.32
N LEU A 168 4.51 11.10 3.82
CA LEU A 168 4.69 9.74 4.29
C LEU A 168 5.76 9.04 3.43
N ALA A 169 6.73 8.38 4.06
CA ALA A 169 7.71 7.57 3.35
C ALA A 169 7.16 6.15 3.10
N GLY A 170 7.24 5.65 1.87
CA GLY A 170 6.89 4.28 1.52
C GLY A 170 7.97 3.60 0.68
N GLY A 171 8.12 2.28 0.83
CA GLY A 171 9.15 1.49 0.14
C GLY A 171 10.35 1.15 1.04
N GLY A 172 10.65 -0.14 1.19
CA GLY A 172 11.76 -0.64 2.02
C GLY A 172 11.56 -0.59 3.53
N ILE A 173 10.53 0.10 4.04
CA ILE A 173 10.25 0.23 5.48
C ILE A 173 9.44 -0.96 5.97
N VAL A 174 10.01 -1.75 6.89
CA VAL A 174 9.34 -2.93 7.46
C VAL A 174 9.55 -3.13 8.96
N ASP A 175 10.47 -2.37 9.58
CA ASP A 175 10.76 -2.44 11.02
C ASP A 175 11.07 -1.05 11.59
N ARG A 176 11.31 -0.97 12.89
CA ARG A 176 11.62 0.29 13.59
C ARG A 176 12.85 1.05 13.04
N ARG A 177 13.83 0.38 12.42
CA ARG A 177 15.04 1.03 11.87
C ARG A 177 14.68 1.82 10.61
N GLY A 178 13.86 1.21 9.75
CA GLY A 178 13.31 1.89 8.58
C GLY A 178 12.46 3.10 8.96
N VAL A 179 11.69 3.00 10.05
CA VAL A 179 10.91 4.13 10.58
C VAL A 179 11.82 5.27 11.06
N ALA A 180 12.84 4.97 11.87
CA ALA A 180 13.78 5.96 12.36
C ALA A 180 14.52 6.67 11.21
N ALA A 181 14.90 5.92 10.17
CA ALA A 181 15.52 6.47 8.97
C ALA A 181 14.56 7.40 8.21
N ALA A 182 13.29 6.99 8.01
CA ALA A 182 12.28 7.80 7.36
C ALA A 182 12.02 9.13 8.11
N GLU A 183 11.93 9.08 9.44
CA GLU A 183 11.80 10.29 10.27
C GLU A 183 13.02 11.21 10.12
N ALA A 184 14.25 10.65 10.13
CA ALA A 184 15.47 11.41 9.93
C ALA A 184 15.55 12.08 8.55
N LEU A 185 14.92 11.48 7.53
CA LEU A 185 14.76 12.03 6.18
C LEU A 185 13.65 13.09 6.08
N GLY A 186 12.97 13.42 7.18
CA GLY A 186 11.94 14.46 7.25
C GLY A 186 10.51 13.97 7.01
N ALA A 187 10.28 12.66 6.88
CA ALA A 187 8.92 12.13 6.75
C ALA A 187 8.12 12.34 8.03
N SER A 188 6.84 12.70 7.88
CA SER A 188 5.89 12.85 8.99
C SER A 188 5.28 11.52 9.45
N GLY A 189 5.53 10.44 8.71
CA GLY A 189 5.02 9.10 8.97
C GLY A 189 5.48 8.10 7.93
N VAL A 190 5.00 6.86 8.05
CA VAL A 190 5.39 5.75 7.17
C VAL A 190 4.19 5.07 6.54
N TRP A 191 4.36 4.62 5.29
CA TRP A 191 3.40 3.89 4.47
C TRP A 191 3.93 2.50 4.17
N VAL A 192 3.47 1.51 4.95
CA VAL A 192 4.09 0.19 5.07
C VAL A 192 3.23 -0.88 4.42
N GLY A 193 3.79 -1.62 3.46
CA GLY A 193 3.11 -2.72 2.76
C GLY A 193 3.62 -4.09 3.22
N THR A 194 4.80 -4.51 2.72
CA THR A 194 5.36 -5.86 2.90
C THR A 194 5.32 -6.39 4.32
N ARG A 195 5.57 -5.57 5.35
CA ARG A 195 5.49 -6.03 6.74
C ARG A 195 4.11 -6.57 7.12
N PHE A 196 3.04 -5.94 6.63
CA PHE A 196 1.66 -6.36 6.91
C PHE A 196 1.22 -7.60 6.11
N LEU A 197 2.01 -8.08 5.15
CA LEU A 197 1.79 -9.43 4.57
C LEU A 197 1.97 -10.53 5.63
N ALA A 198 2.78 -10.27 6.66
CA ALA A 198 3.00 -11.18 7.79
C ALA A 198 2.01 -10.95 8.96
N ALA A 199 0.99 -10.09 8.78
CA ALA A 199 -0.03 -9.89 9.80
C ALA A 199 -0.95 -11.12 9.92
N ALA A 200 -1.38 -11.44 11.13
CA ALA A 200 -2.28 -12.56 11.41
C ALA A 200 -3.66 -12.38 10.77
N GLU A 201 -4.10 -11.12 10.65
CA GLU A 201 -5.38 -10.65 10.13
C GLU A 201 -5.40 -10.52 8.61
N ALA A 202 -4.24 -10.53 7.95
CA ALA A 202 -4.14 -10.38 6.50
C ALA A 202 -4.84 -11.53 5.76
N ASN A 203 -5.61 -11.20 4.72
CA ASN A 203 -6.23 -12.19 3.84
C ASN A 203 -5.24 -12.69 2.79
N ILE A 204 -4.12 -13.23 3.24
CA ILE A 204 -3.03 -13.76 2.41
C ILE A 204 -3.09 -15.29 2.37
N HIS A 205 -2.84 -15.89 1.21
CA HIS A 205 -2.73 -17.34 1.09
C HIS A 205 -1.57 -17.88 1.96
N PRO A 206 -1.74 -19.00 2.71
CA PRO A 206 -0.70 -19.53 3.60
C PRO A 206 0.65 -19.74 2.91
N ARG A 207 0.63 -20.35 1.71
CA ARG A 207 1.84 -20.55 0.91
C ARG A 207 2.54 -19.24 0.54
N TYR A 208 1.77 -18.19 0.25
CA TYR A 208 2.35 -16.89 -0.06
C TYR A 208 2.98 -16.26 1.20
N GLN A 209 2.33 -16.35 2.35
CA GLN A 209 2.89 -15.88 3.61
C GLN A 209 4.17 -16.64 4.01
N GLU A 210 4.22 -17.97 3.81
CA GLU A 210 5.44 -18.76 4.01
C GLU A 210 6.61 -18.24 3.17
N LEU A 211 6.36 -17.98 1.87
CA LEU A 211 7.38 -17.47 0.97
C LEU A 211 7.85 -16.06 1.38
N VAL A 212 6.95 -15.19 1.86
CA VAL A 212 7.32 -13.89 2.41
C VAL A 212 8.29 -14.04 3.58
N LEU A 213 8.04 -14.98 4.51
CA LEU A 213 8.89 -15.20 5.67
C LEU A 213 10.23 -15.88 5.35
N ALA A 214 10.31 -16.59 4.21
CA ALA A 214 11.50 -17.34 3.79
C ALA A 214 12.39 -16.59 2.79
N SER A 215 11.97 -15.43 2.28
CA SER A 215 12.67 -14.70 1.20
C SER A 215 13.50 -13.53 1.71
N CYS A 216 14.47 -13.11 0.92
CA CYS A 216 15.25 -11.88 1.13
C CYS A 216 15.08 -10.89 -0.03
N GLY A 217 15.70 -9.71 0.07
CA GLY A 217 15.59 -8.65 -0.95
C GLY A 217 16.05 -9.09 -2.35
N ASP A 218 17.06 -9.97 -2.41
CA ASP A 218 17.63 -10.51 -3.66
C ASP A 218 16.65 -11.44 -4.39
N ASP A 219 15.65 -11.97 -3.68
CA ASP A 219 14.60 -12.82 -4.23
C ASP A 219 13.47 -12.01 -4.89
N THR A 220 13.60 -10.69 -4.98
CA THR A 220 12.59 -9.82 -5.62
C THR A 220 12.95 -9.48 -7.07
N LEU A 221 11.93 -9.22 -7.88
CA LEU A 221 12.05 -8.81 -9.27
C LEU A 221 11.20 -7.57 -9.54
N TYR A 222 11.85 -6.48 -9.95
CA TYR A 222 11.19 -5.30 -10.53
C TYR A 222 10.99 -5.51 -12.03
N SER A 223 9.74 -5.53 -12.50
CA SER A 223 9.39 -5.80 -13.91
C SER A 223 8.00 -5.24 -14.25
N GLU A 224 7.51 -5.49 -15.46
CA GLU A 224 6.12 -5.26 -15.88
C GLU A 224 5.38 -6.59 -16.14
N LEU A 225 5.89 -7.70 -15.58
CA LEU A 225 5.51 -9.04 -16.01
C LEU A 225 4.05 -9.39 -15.73
N PHE A 226 3.54 -9.03 -14.55
CA PHE A 226 2.16 -9.31 -14.14
C PHE A 226 1.24 -8.15 -14.50
N ASP A 227 1.10 -7.87 -15.80
CA ASP A 227 0.33 -6.72 -16.28
C ASP A 227 -1.20 -6.96 -16.30
N GLY A 228 -1.66 -8.20 -16.53
CA GLY A 228 -3.06 -8.51 -16.83
C GLY A 228 -3.74 -7.54 -17.81
N GLY A 229 -2.98 -7.01 -18.79
CA GLY A 229 -3.45 -5.99 -19.73
C GLY A 229 -3.40 -4.53 -19.25
N TRP A 230 -2.77 -4.23 -18.11
CA TRP A 230 -2.48 -2.89 -17.61
C TRP A 230 -1.06 -2.46 -18.01
N PRO A 231 -0.86 -1.75 -19.13
CA PRO A 231 0.46 -1.41 -19.63
C PRO A 231 1.12 -0.31 -18.78
N ASN A 232 2.46 -0.25 -18.81
CA ASN A 232 3.26 0.79 -18.15
C ASN A 232 3.03 0.89 -16.63
N ALA A 233 2.71 -0.23 -15.98
CA ALA A 233 2.48 -0.33 -14.55
C ALA A 233 3.54 -1.22 -13.89
N PRO A 234 4.84 -0.81 -13.88
CA PRO A 234 5.91 -1.58 -13.27
C PRO A 234 5.58 -1.95 -11.82
N LEU A 235 6.03 -3.13 -11.44
CA LEU A 235 5.70 -3.80 -10.21
C LEU A 235 6.88 -4.60 -9.67
N ARG A 236 6.80 -4.95 -8.40
CA ARG A 236 7.77 -5.83 -7.74
C ARG A 236 7.11 -7.02 -7.08
N THR A 237 7.59 -8.21 -7.44
CA THR A 237 7.16 -9.50 -6.90
C THR A 237 8.35 -10.31 -6.40
N LEU A 238 8.08 -11.41 -5.70
CA LEU A 238 9.04 -12.50 -5.55
C LEU A 238 9.38 -13.12 -6.91
N LYS A 239 10.60 -13.65 -7.01
CA LYS A 239 11.07 -14.50 -8.10
C LYS A 239 10.55 -15.91 -7.92
N THR A 240 9.62 -16.33 -8.76
CA THR A 240 9.08 -17.70 -8.81
C THR A 240 9.49 -18.42 -10.10
N ALA A 241 9.08 -19.68 -10.25
CA ALA A 241 9.30 -20.43 -11.49
C ALA A 241 8.75 -19.68 -12.71
N THR A 242 7.59 -19.01 -12.58
CA THR A 242 7.02 -18.15 -13.63
C THR A 242 8.01 -17.08 -14.08
N THR A 243 8.58 -16.32 -13.14
CA THR A 243 9.52 -15.25 -13.48
C THR A 243 10.81 -15.78 -14.10
N ARG A 244 11.36 -16.88 -13.56
CA ARG A 244 12.60 -17.49 -14.06
C ARG A 244 12.43 -18.07 -15.47
N ASN A 245 11.30 -18.70 -15.74
CA ASN A 245 10.98 -19.22 -17.07
C ASN A 245 10.83 -18.09 -18.09
N TRP A 246 10.20 -16.98 -17.69
CA TRP A 246 10.11 -15.78 -18.53
C TRP A 246 11.48 -15.15 -18.82
N GLU A 247 12.36 -15.05 -17.81
CA GLU A 247 13.73 -14.57 -18.00
C GLU A 247 14.55 -15.49 -18.91
N ALA A 248 14.46 -16.80 -18.71
CA ALA A 248 15.14 -17.80 -19.54
C ALA A 248 14.66 -17.79 -21.01
N ALA A 249 13.41 -17.41 -21.26
CA ALA A 249 12.86 -17.23 -22.60
C ALA A 249 13.28 -15.90 -23.28
N GLY A 250 14.14 -15.10 -22.64
CA GLY A 250 14.61 -13.82 -23.19
C GLY A 250 13.67 -12.64 -22.92
N ARG A 251 12.80 -12.74 -21.90
CA ARG A 251 11.84 -11.70 -21.50
C ARG A 251 10.91 -11.23 -22.62
N PRO A 252 10.23 -12.13 -23.35
CA PRO A 252 9.28 -11.74 -24.39
C PRO A 252 8.13 -10.89 -23.80
N SER A 253 7.58 -9.98 -24.61
CA SER A 253 6.36 -9.24 -24.27
C SER A 253 5.11 -10.10 -24.48
N ALA A 254 3.97 -9.67 -23.92
CA ALA A 254 2.67 -10.23 -24.28
C ALA A 254 2.43 -10.13 -25.81
N PRO A 255 1.77 -11.12 -26.45
CA PRO A 255 1.25 -12.37 -25.88
C PRO A 255 2.27 -13.54 -25.94
N ASN A 256 3.56 -13.28 -26.20
CA ASN A 256 4.56 -14.31 -26.46
C ASN A 256 5.26 -14.84 -25.20
N ARG A 257 4.70 -14.58 -24.01
CA ARG A 257 5.28 -15.04 -22.73
C ARG A 257 5.05 -16.55 -22.53
N PRO A 258 5.97 -17.27 -21.88
CA PRO A 258 5.75 -18.68 -21.55
C PRO A 258 4.48 -18.89 -20.72
N GLY A 259 3.55 -19.72 -21.18
CA GLY A 259 2.30 -19.99 -20.47
C GLY A 259 1.31 -18.81 -20.45
N GLU A 260 1.42 -17.85 -21.39
CA GLU A 260 0.48 -16.73 -21.52
C GLU A 260 -0.98 -17.22 -21.47
N GLY A 261 -1.79 -16.62 -20.59
CA GLY A 261 -3.23 -16.90 -20.50
C GLY A 261 -3.60 -18.25 -19.88
N GLU A 262 -2.64 -19.11 -19.54
CA GLU A 262 -2.89 -20.37 -18.83
C GLU A 262 -3.58 -20.10 -17.50
N ILE A 263 -4.67 -20.81 -17.19
CA ILE A 263 -5.34 -20.69 -15.89
C ILE A 263 -4.51 -21.45 -14.84
N VAL A 264 -3.84 -20.71 -13.96
CA VAL A 264 -2.93 -21.26 -12.95
C VAL A 264 -3.61 -21.47 -11.59
N ALA A 265 -4.64 -20.68 -11.30
CA ALA A 265 -5.34 -20.74 -10.03
C ALA A 265 -6.84 -20.46 -10.21
N GLN A 266 -7.63 -20.68 -9.16
CA GLN A 266 -9.07 -20.43 -9.12
C GLN A 266 -9.45 -19.70 -7.84
N ARG A 267 -10.35 -18.71 -7.96
CA ARG A 267 -10.98 -18.01 -6.84
C ARG A 267 -12.16 -18.81 -6.27
N SER A 268 -12.64 -18.41 -5.09
CA SER A 268 -13.81 -19.04 -4.46
C SER A 268 -15.10 -18.97 -5.26
N ASP A 269 -15.25 -17.98 -6.13
CA ASP A 269 -16.39 -17.86 -7.06
C ASP A 269 -16.26 -18.74 -8.32
N GLY A 270 -15.20 -19.55 -8.41
CA GLY A 270 -14.91 -20.43 -9.54
C GLY A 270 -14.21 -19.73 -10.71
N SER A 271 -13.98 -18.42 -10.64
CA SER A 271 -13.25 -17.71 -11.70
C SER A 271 -11.78 -18.12 -11.74
N GLY A 272 -11.30 -18.43 -12.95
CA GLY A 272 -9.89 -18.73 -13.19
C GLY A 272 -9.01 -17.48 -13.08
N VAL A 273 -7.77 -17.67 -12.64
CA VAL A 273 -6.72 -16.66 -12.64
C VAL A 273 -5.71 -17.05 -13.73
N PRO A 274 -5.64 -16.27 -14.82
CA PRO A 274 -4.61 -16.47 -15.84
C PRO A 274 -3.21 -16.17 -15.30
N ARG A 275 -2.20 -16.88 -15.80
CA ARG A 275 -0.79 -16.54 -15.62
C ARG A 275 -0.57 -15.10 -16.09
N TYR A 276 0.28 -14.36 -15.37
CA TYR A 276 0.56 -12.93 -15.59
C TYR A 276 -0.59 -11.97 -15.28
N PHE A 277 -1.69 -12.44 -14.68
CA PHE A 277 -2.70 -11.54 -14.13
C PHE A 277 -2.20 -10.87 -12.84
N PHE A 278 -2.56 -9.59 -12.63
CA PHE A 278 -2.03 -8.73 -11.57
C PHE A 278 -2.65 -8.96 -10.17
N SER A 279 -3.38 -10.06 -9.95
CA SER A 279 -3.99 -10.36 -8.65
C SER A 279 -3.09 -11.25 -7.78
N SER A 280 -2.92 -10.90 -6.51
CA SER A 280 -2.25 -11.73 -5.51
C SER A 280 -3.18 -12.80 -4.92
N PRO A 281 -2.63 -13.94 -4.45
CA PRO A 281 -3.42 -15.03 -3.91
C PRO A 281 -3.91 -14.71 -2.48
N THR A 282 -5.24 -14.68 -2.32
CA THR A 282 -5.93 -14.61 -1.03
C THR A 282 -6.14 -16.01 -0.45
N ARG A 283 -6.59 -16.12 0.82
CA ARG A 283 -6.71 -17.42 1.53
C ARG A 283 -7.58 -18.45 0.83
N ASP A 284 -8.57 -17.98 0.08
CA ASP A 284 -9.58 -18.77 -0.60
C ASP A 284 -9.18 -19.19 -2.02
N VAL A 285 -8.02 -18.73 -2.52
CA VAL A 285 -7.50 -19.13 -3.82
C VAL A 285 -6.92 -20.53 -3.75
N SER A 286 -7.15 -21.33 -4.79
CA SER A 286 -6.60 -22.69 -4.95
C SER A 286 -5.86 -22.83 -6.28
N GLY A 287 -5.04 -23.88 -6.43
CA GLY A 287 -4.22 -24.12 -7.63
C GLY A 287 -2.75 -23.73 -7.42
N ASP A 288 -2.07 -23.37 -8.51
CA ASP A 288 -0.67 -22.92 -8.50
C ASP A 288 -0.58 -21.44 -8.09
N VAL A 289 -0.61 -21.19 -6.79
CA VAL A 289 -0.51 -19.84 -6.21
C VAL A 289 0.86 -19.20 -6.41
N GLU A 290 1.93 -19.98 -6.60
CA GLU A 290 3.27 -19.45 -6.87
C GLU A 290 3.41 -18.89 -8.28
N ALA A 291 2.51 -19.28 -9.19
CA ALA A 291 2.43 -18.71 -10.52
C ALA A 291 1.72 -17.34 -10.57
N MET A 292 1.08 -16.90 -9.49
CA MET A 292 0.38 -15.62 -9.39
C MET A 292 1.33 -14.46 -8.99
N ALA A 293 0.81 -13.23 -8.96
CA ALA A 293 1.56 -12.05 -8.59
C ALA A 293 1.85 -11.99 -7.07
N LEU A 294 3.02 -12.48 -6.66
CA LEU A 294 3.49 -12.47 -5.27
C LEU A 294 4.17 -11.12 -4.91
N TYR A 295 3.39 -10.05 -4.79
CA TYR A 295 3.89 -8.68 -4.56
C TYR A 295 4.65 -8.45 -3.25
N VAL A 296 5.95 -8.17 -3.35
CA VAL A 296 6.80 -7.92 -2.17
C VAL A 296 7.86 -6.86 -2.44
N GLY A 297 8.23 -6.09 -1.42
CA GLY A 297 9.31 -5.11 -1.46
C GLY A 297 10.67 -5.71 -1.08
N GLU A 298 11.75 -4.99 -1.38
CA GLU A 298 13.13 -5.44 -1.10
C GLU A 298 13.41 -5.61 0.40
N GLY A 299 12.63 -4.95 1.27
CA GLY A 299 12.72 -5.11 2.73
C GLY A 299 12.24 -6.47 3.25
N VAL A 300 11.74 -7.38 2.40
CA VAL A 300 11.17 -8.68 2.82
C VAL A 300 12.09 -9.49 3.72
N GLY A 301 13.42 -9.43 3.49
CA GLY A 301 14.40 -10.17 4.29
C GLY A 301 14.49 -9.76 5.77
N LEU A 302 13.80 -8.70 6.19
CA LEU A 302 13.70 -8.28 7.59
C LEU A 302 12.35 -8.68 8.23
N VAL A 303 11.49 -9.41 7.50
CA VAL A 303 10.19 -9.91 7.99
C VAL A 303 10.34 -11.38 8.40
N HIS A 304 10.59 -11.61 9.69
CA HIS A 304 10.98 -12.94 10.18
C HIS A 304 9.86 -13.75 10.85
N SER A 305 8.73 -13.13 11.17
CA SER A 305 7.66 -13.77 11.93
C SER A 305 6.28 -13.28 11.51
N ARG A 306 5.30 -14.17 11.66
CA ARG A 306 3.88 -13.82 11.61
C ARG A 306 3.46 -13.24 12.96
N GLU A 307 2.82 -12.07 12.96
CA GLU A 307 2.43 -11.36 14.17
C GLU A 307 1.05 -10.73 14.04
N ALA A 308 0.42 -10.37 15.16
CA ALA A 308 -0.78 -9.53 15.11
C ALA A 308 -0.44 -8.15 14.54
N ALA A 309 -1.35 -7.56 13.76
CA ALA A 309 -1.16 -6.22 13.21
C ALA A 309 -0.91 -5.17 14.30
N SER A 310 -1.48 -5.37 15.50
CA SER A 310 -1.24 -4.52 16.65
C SER A 310 0.22 -4.53 17.13
N VAL A 311 0.86 -5.71 17.15
CA VAL A 311 2.28 -5.85 17.51
C VAL A 311 3.15 -5.17 16.47
N ILE A 312 2.84 -5.38 15.18
CA ILE A 312 3.55 -4.73 14.07
C ILE A 312 3.49 -3.19 14.18
N VAL A 313 2.30 -2.63 14.41
CA VAL A 313 2.12 -1.18 14.57
C VAL A 313 2.90 -0.65 15.76
N ALA A 314 2.82 -1.34 16.92
CA ALA A 314 3.53 -0.94 18.12
C ALA A 314 5.06 -0.98 17.92
N GLU A 315 5.60 -2.02 17.29
CA GLU A 315 7.02 -2.15 16.98
C GLU A 315 7.50 -1.03 16.07
N LEU A 316 6.81 -0.80 14.95
CA LEU A 316 7.11 0.28 14.02
C LEU A 316 7.08 1.65 14.72
N ALA A 317 6.09 1.88 15.58
CA ALA A 317 5.95 3.14 16.31
C ALA A 317 7.15 3.45 17.22
N THR A 318 7.84 2.44 17.75
CA THR A 318 9.07 2.64 18.56
C THR A 318 10.25 3.20 17.77
N GLY A 319 10.16 3.18 16.43
CA GLY A 319 11.18 3.79 15.57
C GLY A 319 11.14 5.31 15.55
N PHE A 320 10.00 5.92 15.91
CA PHE A 320 9.90 7.37 16.01
C PHE A 320 10.53 7.87 17.31
N ARG A 321 11.23 9.01 17.26
CA ARG A 321 11.75 9.66 18.45
C ARG A 321 10.61 10.14 19.35
N GLU A 322 10.69 9.80 20.63
CA GLU A 322 9.91 10.47 21.66
C GLU A 322 10.33 11.95 21.70
N THR A 323 9.42 12.87 21.41
CA THR A 323 9.68 14.27 21.72
C THR A 323 9.47 14.44 23.21
N ALA A 324 10.51 14.88 23.93
CA ALA A 324 10.34 15.39 25.29
C ALA A 324 9.16 16.38 25.30
N PRO A 325 8.30 16.37 26.32
CA PRO A 325 7.25 17.38 26.44
C PRO A 325 7.89 18.76 26.34
N ALA A 326 7.34 19.62 25.48
CA ALA A 326 7.80 20.99 25.35
C ALA A 326 7.87 21.60 26.75
N LYS A 327 9.07 22.06 27.16
CA LYS A 327 9.19 22.85 28.39
C LYS A 327 8.24 24.03 28.21
N VAL A 328 7.17 24.05 29.00
CA VAL A 328 6.33 25.23 29.17
C VAL A 328 7.29 26.32 29.64
N ALA A 329 7.48 27.35 28.83
CA ALA A 329 8.21 28.53 29.26
C ALA A 329 7.38 29.17 30.38
N GLU A 330 7.98 29.29 31.56
CA GLU A 330 7.48 30.13 32.66
C GLU A 330 7.50 31.61 32.28
#